data_AF-A0A9E0PLD4-F1
#
_entry.id   AF-A0A9E0PLD4-F1
#
_cell.length_a   1.000
_cell.length_b   1.000
_cell.length_c   1.000
_cell.angle_alpha   90.00
_cell.angle_beta   90.00
_cell.angle_gamma   90.00
#
_symmetry.space_group_name_H-M   'P 1'
#
loop_
_entity.id
_entity.type
_entity.pdbx_description
1 polymer ?
#
loop_
_entity_poly.entity_id
_entity_poly.type
_entity_poly.pdbx_seq_one_letter_code
_entity_poly.pdbx_strand_id
1 'polypeptide(L)'
;MPIFPNFTTSKKVAYALFLPSCLIMSVAQTPAAPTASSQPTNTKVTKDLGGNSQGVKSEMNSHAIPLRPVSSAQKQENREAAQAINKVPGIHIEGKDLQPPAEDPEIKGFHPIKRLMAPVIRLGKGTVQLQQQMMKLEGPMGALEPSMNSLATKLQNVSNRLGTLEKHLVSMDDHVIEVSKQMTGVRQDLSLMEADVEGLNGPLLSLLQPLTNVKGPLHEMNDVLADMKGMITMSLFAIIALTLGIVFGTPIAAIFIYQYRRKIFPYMKEQEFPTLSKRQC
;
A
#
# COMPACT_ATOMS: atom_id res chain seq x y z
N MET A 1 -20.40 25.97 39.66
CA MET A 1 -19.55 24.87 40.16
C MET A 1 -20.45 23.66 40.38
N PRO A 2 -20.02 22.46 39.92
CA PRO A 2 -20.92 21.48 39.33
C PRO A 2 -21.65 20.60 40.35
N ILE A 3 -22.88 20.27 39.95
CA ILE A 3 -23.85 19.38 40.57
C ILE A 3 -23.74 18.03 39.82
N PHE A 4 -23.55 16.94 40.56
CA PHE A 4 -23.67 15.57 40.03
C PHE A 4 -25.12 15.28 39.64
N PRO A 5 -25.32 14.41 38.62
CA PRO A 5 -26.09 13.22 38.93
C PRO A 5 -25.54 11.92 38.34
N ASN A 6 -25.83 10.86 39.11
CA ASN A 6 -25.72 9.43 38.82
C ASN A 6 -26.57 9.05 37.59
N PHE A 7 -26.06 8.14 36.76
CA PHE A 7 -26.89 7.34 35.86
C PHE A 7 -26.39 5.89 35.81
N THR A 8 -27.06 5.03 36.57
CA THR A 8 -27.02 3.57 36.45
C THR A 8 -28.26 3.12 35.68
N THR A 9 -28.13 2.59 34.46
CA THR A 9 -29.12 1.60 33.97
C THR A 9 -28.56 0.69 32.88
N SER A 10 -28.33 -0.55 33.30
CA SER A 10 -28.40 -1.82 32.59
C SER A 10 -29.27 -1.85 31.33
N LYS A 11 -28.72 -2.32 30.20
CA LYS A 11 -29.46 -3.05 29.17
C LYS A 11 -28.63 -4.21 28.63
N LYS A 12 -28.95 -5.40 29.13
CA LYS A 12 -28.74 -6.68 28.44
C LYS A 12 -29.54 -6.66 27.14
N VAL A 13 -28.88 -6.91 26.00
CA VAL A 13 -29.56 -7.30 24.77
C VAL A 13 -28.95 -8.63 24.34
N ALA A 14 -29.72 -9.67 24.56
CA ALA A 14 -29.48 -11.02 24.08
C ALA A 14 -29.64 -11.06 22.56
N TYR A 15 -28.56 -11.37 21.85
CA TYR A 15 -28.64 -11.77 20.44
C TYR A 15 -28.81 -13.29 20.39
N ALA A 16 -30.06 -13.70 20.30
CA ALA A 16 -30.45 -15.07 20.02
C ALA A 16 -30.61 -15.25 18.50
N LEU A 17 -29.82 -16.18 17.96
CA LEU A 17 -30.19 -17.17 16.95
C LEU A 17 -30.92 -16.66 15.71
N PHE A 18 -30.16 -16.42 14.63
CA PHE A 18 -30.67 -16.63 13.28
C PHE A 18 -29.55 -17.22 12.41
N LEU A 19 -29.48 -18.56 12.41
CA LEU A 19 -28.84 -19.34 11.36
C LEU A 19 -29.82 -19.47 10.18
N PRO A 20 -29.34 -19.34 8.95
CA PRO A 20 -29.74 -20.31 7.95
C PRO A 20 -28.51 -20.91 7.26
N SER A 21 -28.34 -22.21 7.49
CA SER A 21 -27.58 -23.10 6.62
C SER A 21 -28.19 -23.07 5.23
N CYS A 22 -27.41 -22.67 4.23
CA CYS A 22 -27.69 -22.95 2.83
C CYS A 22 -26.44 -23.55 2.21
N LEU A 23 -26.39 -24.88 2.25
CA LEU A 23 -25.43 -25.73 1.57
C LEU A 23 -25.94 -25.93 0.14
N ILE A 24 -25.33 -25.27 -0.85
CA ILE A 24 -25.59 -25.54 -2.26
C ILE A 24 -24.29 -25.99 -2.93
N MET A 25 -24.34 -27.21 -3.45
CA MET A 25 -23.40 -27.84 -4.36
C MET A 25 -23.09 -26.95 -5.58
N SER A 26 -21.87 -27.02 -6.13
CA SER A 26 -21.77 -27.35 -7.56
C SER A 26 -20.36 -27.79 -7.97
N VAL A 27 -20.35 -28.93 -8.63
CA VAL A 27 -19.30 -29.54 -9.46
C VAL A 27 -18.82 -28.56 -10.53
N ALA A 28 -17.51 -28.51 -10.77
CA ALA A 28 -16.92 -27.97 -12.00
C ALA A 28 -16.08 -29.04 -12.68
N GLN A 29 -16.61 -29.46 -13.83
CA GLN A 29 -16.13 -30.47 -14.75
C GLN A 29 -15.08 -29.87 -15.68
N THR A 30 -13.95 -30.56 -15.83
CA THR A 30 -13.02 -30.39 -16.96
C THR A 30 -13.72 -30.78 -18.26
N PRO A 31 -13.40 -30.13 -19.40
CA PRO A 31 -12.62 -30.91 -20.37
C PRO A 31 -11.61 -30.12 -21.23
N ALA A 32 -10.51 -30.82 -21.47
CA ALA A 32 -9.70 -30.98 -22.69
C ALA A 32 -9.83 -29.99 -23.88
N ALA A 33 -8.64 -29.69 -24.41
CA ALA A 33 -8.34 -29.13 -25.73
C ALA A 33 -8.96 -29.91 -26.92
N PRO A 34 -8.92 -29.32 -28.13
CA PRO A 34 -8.08 -29.95 -29.14
C PRO A 34 -7.31 -29.01 -30.08
N THR A 35 -6.28 -29.62 -30.64
CA THR A 35 -5.29 -29.27 -31.65
C THR A 35 -5.81 -28.89 -33.05
N ALA A 36 -5.02 -28.04 -33.70
CA ALA A 36 -4.52 -28.11 -35.08
C ALA A 36 -5.37 -27.72 -36.31
N SER A 37 -4.76 -26.81 -37.11
CA SER A 37 -4.56 -26.88 -38.57
C SER A 37 -5.76 -26.76 -39.52
N SER A 38 -5.81 -25.67 -40.31
CA SER A 38 -5.42 -25.72 -41.74
C SER A 38 -5.65 -24.37 -42.45
N GLN A 39 -4.62 -23.97 -43.20
CA GLN A 39 -4.61 -22.96 -44.26
C GLN A 39 -5.22 -23.59 -45.53
N PRO A 40 -5.76 -22.82 -46.51
CA PRO A 40 -4.89 -22.47 -47.64
C PRO A 40 -5.15 -21.11 -48.32
N THR A 41 -4.03 -20.50 -48.74
CA THR A 41 -3.75 -19.72 -49.96
C THR A 41 -4.88 -19.06 -50.77
N ASN A 42 -4.76 -17.75 -51.01
CA ASN A 42 -4.90 -17.22 -52.38
C ASN A 42 -4.14 -15.89 -52.60
N THR A 43 -2.99 -16.04 -53.27
CA THR A 43 -2.45 -15.20 -54.35
C THR A 43 -3.09 -13.84 -54.64
N LYS A 44 -2.31 -12.76 -54.49
CA LYS A 44 -2.52 -11.49 -55.21
C LYS A 44 -1.36 -11.27 -56.18
N VAL A 45 -1.56 -11.78 -57.39
CA VAL A 45 -0.75 -11.53 -58.59
C VAL A 45 -1.21 -10.21 -59.22
N THR A 46 -0.20 -9.41 -59.57
CA THR A 46 -0.07 -8.38 -60.62
C THR A 46 -1.33 -7.81 -61.31
N LYS A 47 -1.39 -6.48 -61.43
CA LYS A 47 -1.34 -5.82 -62.75
C LYS A 47 -1.26 -4.29 -62.61
N ASP A 48 -0.09 -3.82 -62.99
CA ASP A 48 0.11 -2.57 -63.71
C ASP A 48 -0.87 -2.48 -64.89
N LEU A 49 -1.64 -1.39 -64.98
CA LEU A 49 -2.17 -0.87 -66.23
C LEU A 49 -2.34 0.64 -66.04
N GLY A 50 -1.39 1.37 -66.63
CA GLY A 50 -1.43 2.81 -66.76
C GLY A 50 -2.71 3.33 -67.42
N GLY A 51 -3.01 4.58 -67.10
CA GLY A 51 -4.12 5.34 -67.65
C GLY A 51 -3.83 6.82 -67.53
N ASN A 52 -2.81 7.27 -68.27
CA ASN A 52 -2.64 8.64 -68.69
C ASN A 52 -3.98 9.17 -69.22
N SER A 53 -4.63 10.06 -68.46
CA SER A 53 -5.61 10.99 -69.01
C SER A 53 -5.08 12.37 -68.70
N GLN A 54 -4.28 12.83 -69.67
CA GLN A 54 -4.23 14.21 -70.10
C GLN A 54 -5.50 14.95 -69.71
N GLY A 55 -5.31 16.17 -69.19
CA GLY A 55 -6.35 17.17 -69.10
C GLY A 55 -7.05 17.28 -70.45
N VAL A 56 -8.18 16.59 -70.54
CA VAL A 56 -9.28 16.94 -71.44
C VAL A 56 -9.71 18.31 -70.92
N LYS A 57 -9.18 19.36 -71.55
CA LYS A 57 -9.91 20.61 -71.67
C LYS A 57 -11.27 20.20 -72.22
N SER A 58 -12.25 20.16 -71.34
CA SER A 58 -13.65 20.00 -71.72
C SER A 58 -14.03 21.31 -72.43
N GLU A 59 -13.64 21.39 -73.70
CA GLU A 59 -14.31 22.24 -74.66
C GLU A 59 -15.77 21.81 -74.67
N MET A 60 -16.61 22.80 -74.36
CA MET A 60 -18.02 22.84 -74.75
C MET A 60 -18.92 21.76 -74.14
N ASN A 61 -19.28 21.95 -72.87
CA ASN A 61 -20.69 21.82 -72.53
C ASN A 61 -21.38 23.18 -72.79
N SER A 62 -21.64 23.44 -74.07
CA SER A 62 -22.37 24.62 -74.57
C SER A 62 -23.88 24.55 -74.27
N HIS A 63 -24.30 23.66 -73.36
CA HIS A 63 -25.63 23.57 -72.78
C HIS A 63 -25.54 23.62 -71.24
N ALA A 64 -24.64 24.45 -70.70
CA ALA A 64 -24.71 24.85 -69.31
C ALA A 64 -26.07 25.52 -69.09
N ILE A 65 -26.96 24.82 -68.37
CA ILE A 65 -28.18 25.43 -67.84
C ILE A 65 -27.70 26.67 -67.08
N PRO A 66 -28.20 27.88 -67.41
CA PRO A 66 -27.77 29.08 -66.72
C PRO A 66 -27.93 28.83 -65.22
N LEU A 67 -26.92 29.18 -64.44
CA LEU A 67 -27.02 29.14 -62.98
C LEU A 67 -27.67 30.44 -62.53
N ARG A 68 -28.56 30.37 -61.54
CA ARG A 68 -29.16 31.58 -60.99
C ARG A 68 -28.05 32.46 -60.40
N PRO A 69 -28.05 33.78 -60.62
CA PRO A 69 -27.17 34.67 -59.89
C PRO A 69 -27.60 34.65 -58.41
N VAL A 70 -27.00 33.75 -57.65
CA VAL A 70 -27.15 33.67 -56.20
C VAL A 70 -26.45 34.86 -55.55
N SER A 71 -27.09 35.43 -54.53
CA SER A 71 -26.53 36.54 -53.76
C SER A 71 -25.18 36.15 -53.16
N SER A 72 -24.33 37.14 -52.88
CA SER A 72 -23.03 36.91 -52.23
C SER A 72 -23.18 36.17 -50.90
N ALA A 73 -24.24 36.44 -50.14
CA ALA A 73 -24.59 35.74 -48.91
C ALA A 73 -24.86 34.25 -49.14
N GLN A 74 -25.67 33.92 -50.16
CA GLN A 74 -26.03 32.53 -50.45
C GLN A 74 -24.88 31.72 -51.06
N LYS A 75 -23.96 32.38 -51.79
CA LYS A 75 -22.70 31.75 -52.22
C LYS A 75 -21.82 31.39 -51.01
N GLN A 76 -21.79 32.23 -49.99
CA GLN A 76 -21.05 31.97 -48.76
C GLN A 76 -21.65 30.80 -47.98
N GLU A 77 -22.98 30.77 -47.82
CA GLU A 77 -23.70 29.66 -47.19
C GLU A 77 -23.48 28.32 -47.93
N ASN A 78 -23.57 28.33 -49.26
CA ASN A 78 -23.30 27.13 -50.06
C ASN A 78 -21.84 26.68 -49.96
N ARG A 79 -20.89 27.60 -49.77
CA ARG A 79 -19.47 27.28 -49.58
C ARG A 79 -19.21 26.68 -48.20
N GLU A 80 -19.84 27.22 -47.17
CA GLU A 80 -19.77 26.69 -45.80
C GLU A 80 -20.45 25.33 -45.69
N ALA A 81 -21.62 25.15 -46.32
CA ALA A 81 -22.30 23.87 -46.40
C ALA A 81 -21.44 22.81 -47.12
N ALA A 82 -20.83 23.17 -48.26
CA ALA A 82 -19.90 22.30 -48.97
C ALA A 82 -18.67 21.92 -48.10
N GLN A 83 -18.10 22.88 -47.36
CA GLN A 83 -16.98 22.61 -46.44
C GLN A 83 -17.37 21.72 -45.26
N ALA A 84 -18.59 21.86 -44.73
CA ALA A 84 -19.10 20.99 -43.69
C ALA A 84 -19.32 19.56 -44.20
N ILE A 85 -19.82 19.41 -45.43
CA ILE A 85 -20.04 18.11 -46.07
C ILE A 85 -18.71 17.44 -46.42
N ASN A 86 -17.70 18.20 -46.86
CA ASN A 86 -16.36 17.67 -47.19
C ASN A 86 -15.55 17.20 -45.96
N LYS A 87 -16.04 17.42 -44.73
CA LYS A 87 -15.48 16.79 -43.52
C LYS A 87 -15.85 15.31 -43.42
N VAL A 88 -16.82 14.84 -44.20
CA VAL A 88 -17.16 13.43 -44.33
C VAL A 88 -16.17 12.78 -45.31
N PRO A 89 -15.42 11.74 -44.90
CA PRO A 89 -14.47 11.06 -45.78
C PRO A 89 -15.16 10.50 -47.02
N GLY A 90 -14.63 10.78 -48.21
CA GLY A 90 -15.09 10.18 -49.48
C GLY A 90 -16.05 11.03 -50.32
N ILE A 91 -16.46 12.21 -49.85
CA ILE A 91 -17.37 13.10 -50.59
C ILE A 91 -16.68 14.44 -50.82
N HIS A 92 -16.48 14.83 -52.10
CA HIS A 92 -16.03 16.16 -52.50
C HIS A 92 -17.17 16.87 -53.23
N ILE A 93 -17.89 17.75 -52.52
CA ILE A 93 -18.90 18.64 -53.09
C ILE A 93 -18.31 20.04 -53.15
N GLU A 94 -18.40 20.69 -54.30
CA GLU A 94 -18.06 22.09 -54.42
C GLU A 94 -19.32 22.95 -54.22
N GLY A 95 -19.17 24.18 -53.69
CA GLY A 95 -20.31 25.08 -53.48
C GLY A 95 -21.09 25.44 -54.76
N LYS A 96 -20.54 25.11 -55.94
CA LYS A 96 -21.19 25.21 -57.26
C LYS A 96 -22.24 24.10 -57.47
N ASP A 97 -22.09 22.94 -56.84
CA ASP A 97 -22.99 21.79 -56.99
C ASP A 97 -24.24 21.90 -56.09
N LEU A 98 -24.21 22.82 -55.12
CA LEU A 98 -25.32 23.16 -54.23
C LEU A 98 -26.19 24.32 -54.77
N GLN A 99 -25.88 24.87 -55.94
CA GLN A 99 -26.69 25.92 -56.53
C GLN A 99 -27.98 25.35 -57.11
N PRO A 100 -29.15 25.97 -56.84
CA PRO A 100 -30.37 25.59 -57.51
C PRO A 100 -30.20 25.87 -59.02
N PRO A 101 -30.59 24.93 -59.91
CA PRO A 101 -30.58 25.17 -61.36
C PRO A 101 -31.41 26.43 -61.65
N ALA A 102 -30.98 27.31 -62.59
CA ALA A 102 -31.79 28.50 -62.83
C ALA A 102 -33.20 28.13 -63.26
N GLU A 103 -34.14 28.97 -62.84
CA GLU A 103 -35.46 28.97 -63.46
C GLU A 103 -35.29 29.29 -64.94
N ASP A 104 -35.69 28.35 -65.79
CA ASP A 104 -35.75 28.55 -67.22
C ASP A 104 -36.58 29.83 -67.50
N PRO A 105 -36.16 30.67 -68.45
CA PRO A 105 -36.91 31.88 -68.79
C PRO A 105 -38.36 31.50 -69.10
N GLU A 106 -39.30 32.25 -68.52
CA GLU A 106 -40.73 32.08 -68.79
C GLU A 106 -40.97 32.05 -70.30
N ILE A 107 -41.56 30.95 -70.78
CA ILE A 107 -41.80 30.71 -72.19
C ILE A 107 -42.92 31.65 -72.64
N LYS A 108 -42.57 32.89 -73.00
CA LYS A 108 -43.48 33.83 -73.66
C LYS A 108 -43.56 33.47 -75.14
N GLY A 109 -44.59 32.70 -75.52
CA GLY A 109 -44.92 32.35 -76.89
C GLY A 109 -45.55 30.96 -77.04
N PHE A 110 -46.58 30.82 -77.88
CA PHE A 110 -47.25 29.55 -78.21
C PHE A 110 -46.31 28.64 -79.02
N HIS A 111 -45.45 27.87 -78.35
CA HIS A 111 -44.69 26.79 -78.97
C HIS A 111 -45.34 25.44 -78.63
N PRO A 112 -46.08 24.81 -79.56
CA PRO A 112 -46.84 23.58 -79.29
C PRO A 112 -45.97 22.42 -78.81
N ILE A 113 -44.73 22.32 -79.30
CA ILE A 113 -43.75 21.29 -78.90
C ILE A 113 -43.29 21.48 -77.45
N LYS A 114 -43.10 22.73 -76.99
CA LYS A 114 -42.71 23.02 -75.59
C LYS A 114 -43.83 22.71 -74.60
N ARG A 115 -45.09 22.91 -74.98
CA ARG A 115 -46.26 22.54 -74.16
C ARG A 115 -46.36 21.02 -73.98
N LEU A 116 -45.96 20.27 -75.00
CA LEU A 116 -45.89 18.81 -74.97
C LEU A 116 -44.74 18.27 -74.10
N MET A 117 -43.61 18.98 -74.02
CA MET A 117 -42.46 18.61 -73.19
C MET A 117 -42.54 19.09 -71.73
N ALA A 118 -43.44 20.03 -71.41
CA ALA A 118 -43.59 20.58 -70.07
C ALA A 118 -43.82 19.54 -68.95
N PRO A 119 -44.60 18.45 -69.16
CA PRO A 119 -44.71 17.38 -68.17
C PRO A 119 -43.37 16.68 -67.93
N VAL A 120 -42.62 16.35 -68.99
CA VAL A 120 -41.32 15.67 -68.90
C VAL A 120 -40.29 16.53 -68.16
N ILE A 121 -40.28 17.85 -68.41
CA ILE A 121 -39.40 18.80 -67.72
C ILE A 121 -39.76 18.92 -66.23
N ARG A 122 -41.05 18.89 -65.89
CA ARG A 122 -41.52 18.89 -64.49
C ARG A 122 -41.11 17.61 -63.75
N LEU A 123 -41.22 16.44 -64.40
CA LEU A 123 -40.72 15.18 -63.84
C LEU A 123 -39.20 15.24 -63.64
N GLY A 124 -38.45 15.76 -64.63
CA GLY A 124 -36.99 15.92 -64.51
C GLY A 124 -36.58 16.77 -63.30
N LYS A 125 -37.27 17.90 -63.07
CA LYS A 125 -37.04 18.75 -61.88
C LYS A 125 -37.37 18.02 -60.58
N GLY A 126 -38.47 17.25 -60.55
CA GLY A 126 -38.84 16.44 -59.40
C GLY A 126 -37.79 15.39 -59.04
N THR A 127 -37.27 14.67 -60.03
CA THR A 127 -36.23 13.64 -59.82
C THR A 127 -34.93 14.24 -59.31
N VAL A 128 -34.51 15.39 -59.84
CA VAL A 128 -33.29 16.09 -59.38
C VAL A 128 -33.46 16.58 -57.94
N GLN A 129 -34.62 17.15 -57.58
CA GLN A 129 -34.90 17.54 -56.19
C GLN A 129 -34.84 16.35 -55.23
N LEU A 130 -35.43 15.21 -55.61
CA LEU A 130 -35.37 13.99 -54.80
C LEU A 130 -33.94 13.46 -54.65
N GLN A 131 -33.15 13.50 -55.73
CA GLN A 131 -31.75 13.09 -55.69
C GLN A 131 -30.91 13.99 -54.77
N GLN A 132 -31.18 15.30 -54.78
CA GLN A 132 -30.52 16.26 -53.90
C GLN A 132 -30.95 16.10 -52.43
N GLN A 133 -32.22 15.76 -52.17
CA GLN A 133 -32.69 15.38 -50.85
C GLN A 133 -32.06 14.08 -50.35
N MET A 134 -31.89 13.08 -51.22
CA MET A 134 -31.20 11.83 -50.87
C MET A 134 -29.74 12.07 -50.49
N MET A 135 -28.97 12.82 -51.28
CA MET A 135 -27.58 13.15 -50.94
C MET A 135 -27.48 13.90 -49.60
N LYS A 136 -28.44 14.79 -49.29
CA LYS A 136 -28.45 15.53 -48.03
C LYS A 136 -28.70 14.63 -46.81
N LEU A 137 -29.38 13.50 -46.99
CA LEU A 137 -29.60 12.50 -45.93
C LEU A 137 -28.47 11.46 -45.85
N GLU A 138 -27.82 11.16 -46.98
CA GLU A 138 -26.73 10.19 -47.05
C GLU A 138 -25.45 10.68 -46.35
N GLY A 139 -25.16 11.98 -46.45
CA GLY A 139 -24.05 12.63 -45.73
C GLY A 139 -24.06 12.40 -44.20
N PRO A 140 -25.12 12.76 -43.46
CA PRO A 140 -25.19 12.49 -42.04
C PRO A 140 -25.25 10.98 -41.73
N MET A 141 -25.88 10.16 -42.56
CA MET A 141 -25.94 8.71 -42.33
C MET A 141 -24.55 8.06 -42.40
N GLY A 142 -23.71 8.47 -43.36
CA GLY A 142 -22.31 8.05 -43.43
C GLY A 142 -21.45 8.58 -42.29
N ALA A 143 -21.82 9.71 -41.67
CA ALA A 143 -21.12 10.25 -40.50
C ALA A 143 -21.52 9.57 -39.17
N LEU A 144 -22.70 8.97 -39.09
CA LEU A 144 -23.16 8.24 -37.89
C LEU A 144 -22.43 6.90 -37.72
N GLU A 145 -22.14 6.19 -38.81
CA GLU A 145 -21.47 4.89 -38.77
C GLU A 145 -20.13 4.90 -37.99
N PRO A 146 -19.15 5.79 -38.30
CA PRO A 146 -17.90 5.86 -37.53
C PRO A 146 -18.13 6.29 -36.08
N SER A 147 -19.15 7.12 -35.82
CA SER A 147 -19.51 7.55 -34.46
C SER A 147 -20.04 6.38 -33.62
N MET A 148 -20.90 5.53 -34.19
CA MET A 148 -21.40 4.33 -33.54
C MET A 148 -20.27 3.32 -33.29
N ASN A 149 -19.38 3.11 -34.25
CA ASN A 149 -18.25 2.20 -34.08
C ASN A 149 -17.24 2.69 -33.01
N SER A 150 -16.99 4.00 -32.97
CA SER A 150 -16.18 4.61 -31.91
C SER A 150 -16.80 4.43 -30.53
N LEU A 151 -18.13 4.62 -30.42
CA LEU A 151 -18.85 4.41 -29.17
C LEU A 151 -18.81 2.94 -28.72
N ALA A 152 -19.00 1.99 -29.64
CA ALA A 152 -18.91 0.57 -29.37
C ALA A 152 -17.52 0.19 -28.81
N THR A 153 -16.46 0.73 -29.41
CA THR A 153 -15.08 0.52 -28.94
C THR A 153 -14.86 1.10 -27.54
N LYS A 154 -15.38 2.31 -27.27
CA LYS A 154 -15.31 2.91 -25.93
C LYS A 154 -16.06 2.08 -24.88
N LEU A 155 -17.24 1.59 -25.20
CA LEU A 155 -18.02 0.73 -24.30
C LEU A 155 -17.30 -0.60 -24.03
N GLN A 156 -16.69 -1.20 -25.04
CA GLN A 156 -15.87 -2.41 -24.86
C GLN A 156 -14.66 -2.14 -23.95
N ASN A 157 -13.97 -1.01 -24.13
CA ASN A 157 -12.87 -0.62 -23.25
C ASN A 157 -13.32 -0.39 -21.80
N VAL A 158 -14.47 0.27 -21.59
CA VAL A 158 -15.03 0.45 -20.24
C VAL A 158 -15.38 -0.90 -19.62
N SER A 159 -16.02 -1.80 -20.38
CA SER A 159 -16.33 -3.16 -19.93
C SER A 159 -15.07 -3.92 -19.49
N ASN A 160 -14.00 -3.86 -20.29
CA ASN A 160 -12.71 -4.48 -19.96
C ASN A 160 -12.07 -3.88 -18.69
N ARG A 161 -12.18 -2.57 -18.50
CA ARG A 161 -11.70 -1.90 -17.27
C ARG A 161 -12.51 -2.31 -16.06
N LEU A 162 -13.84 -2.40 -16.18
CA LEU A 162 -14.72 -2.89 -15.11
C LEU A 162 -14.39 -4.34 -14.74
N GLY A 163 -14.18 -5.22 -15.72
CA GLY A 163 -13.77 -6.60 -15.46
C GLY A 163 -12.41 -6.72 -14.78
N THR A 164 -11.49 -5.78 -15.02
CA THR A 164 -10.19 -5.72 -14.34
C THR A 164 -10.32 -5.21 -12.91
N LEU A 165 -11.16 -4.19 -12.69
CA LEU A 165 -11.47 -3.68 -11.36
C LEU A 165 -12.15 -4.74 -10.49
N GLU A 166 -13.09 -5.50 -11.05
CA GLU A 166 -13.76 -6.60 -10.36
C GLU A 166 -12.77 -7.67 -9.90
N LYS A 167 -11.84 -8.10 -10.77
CA LYS A 167 -10.77 -9.01 -10.38
C LYS A 167 -9.88 -8.46 -9.28
N HIS A 168 -9.56 -7.17 -9.34
CA HIS A 168 -8.75 -6.51 -8.31
C HIS A 168 -9.49 -6.44 -6.98
N LEU A 169 -10.79 -6.15 -6.97
CA LEU A 169 -11.62 -6.16 -5.76
C LEU A 169 -11.68 -7.55 -5.13
N VAL A 170 -11.88 -8.60 -5.92
CA VAL A 170 -11.83 -9.99 -5.43
C VAL A 170 -10.47 -10.31 -4.82
N SER A 171 -9.38 -9.95 -5.50
CA SER A 171 -8.03 -10.18 -4.99
C SER A 171 -7.73 -9.41 -3.70
N MET A 172 -8.25 -8.19 -3.56
CA MET A 172 -8.13 -7.41 -2.33
C MET A 172 -8.94 -8.04 -1.18
N ASP A 173 -10.12 -8.57 -1.46
CA ASP A 173 -10.93 -9.26 -0.46
C ASP A 173 -10.21 -10.51 0.07
N ASP A 174 -9.64 -11.31 -0.83
CA ASP A 174 -8.80 -12.47 -0.47
C ASP A 174 -7.61 -12.06 0.42
N HIS A 175 -6.94 -10.95 0.10
CA HIS A 175 -5.84 -10.43 0.92
C HIS A 175 -6.31 -9.98 2.31
N VAL A 176 -7.47 -9.33 2.40
CA VAL A 176 -8.05 -8.90 3.69
C VAL A 176 -8.40 -10.12 4.55
N ILE A 177 -8.96 -11.17 3.95
CA ILE A 177 -9.25 -12.43 4.64
C ILE A 177 -7.97 -13.08 5.17
N GLU A 178 -6.92 -13.16 4.35
CA GLU A 178 -5.63 -13.74 4.76
C GLU A 178 -4.97 -12.93 5.88
N VAL A 179 -4.94 -11.60 5.78
CA VAL A 179 -4.41 -10.72 6.84
C VAL A 179 -5.21 -10.88 8.14
N SER A 180 -6.54 -10.99 8.05
CA SER A 180 -7.40 -11.23 9.22
C SER A 180 -7.07 -12.56 9.91
N LYS A 181 -6.82 -13.61 9.12
CA LYS A 181 -6.40 -14.92 9.62
C LYS A 181 -5.02 -14.85 10.31
N GLN A 182 -4.05 -14.18 9.69
CA GLN A 182 -2.73 -13.97 10.28
C GLN A 182 -2.81 -13.18 11.59
N MET A 183 -3.61 -12.11 11.63
CA MET A 183 -3.82 -11.33 12.86
C MET A 183 -4.43 -12.17 13.97
N THR A 184 -5.35 -13.07 13.63
CA THR A 184 -5.95 -14.01 14.59
C THR A 184 -4.91 -15.01 15.12
N GLY A 185 -4.04 -15.53 14.24
CA GLY A 185 -2.90 -16.37 14.64
C GLY A 185 -1.95 -15.66 15.59
N VAL A 186 -1.53 -14.43 15.25
CA VAL A 186 -0.65 -13.62 16.12
C VAL A 186 -1.29 -13.34 17.48
N ARG A 187 -2.61 -13.06 17.53
CA ARG A 187 -3.33 -12.88 18.80
C ARG A 187 -3.29 -14.15 19.65
N GLN A 188 -3.42 -15.31 19.02
CA GLN A 188 -3.35 -16.59 19.71
C GLN A 188 -1.94 -16.87 20.24
N ASP A 189 -0.91 -16.61 19.43
CA ASP A 189 0.49 -16.74 19.85
C ASP A 189 0.84 -15.81 21.01
N LEU A 190 0.39 -14.55 20.97
CA LEU A 190 0.56 -13.61 22.07
C LEU A 190 -0.12 -14.10 23.36
N SER A 191 -1.31 -14.67 23.25
CA SER A 191 -2.00 -15.26 24.41
C SER A 191 -1.25 -16.46 24.99
N LEU A 192 -0.61 -17.27 24.15
CA LEU A 192 0.22 -18.39 24.60
C LEU A 192 1.51 -17.89 25.28
N MET A 193 2.18 -16.89 24.71
CA MET A 193 3.35 -16.27 25.34
C MET A 193 3.00 -15.62 26.68
N GLU A 194 1.84 -14.97 26.79
CA GLU A 194 1.36 -14.40 28.05
C GLU A 194 1.16 -15.49 29.11
N ALA A 195 0.55 -16.62 28.73
CA ALA A 195 0.39 -17.77 29.62
C ALA A 195 1.74 -18.40 30.02
N ASP A 196 2.70 -18.49 29.10
CA ASP A 196 4.06 -18.98 29.40
C ASP A 196 4.79 -18.04 30.37
N VAL A 197 4.70 -16.72 30.16
CA VAL A 197 5.30 -15.72 31.06
C VAL A 197 4.66 -15.79 32.44
N GLU A 198 3.35 -15.94 32.53
CA GLU A 198 2.65 -16.16 33.81
C GLU A 198 3.09 -17.47 34.48
N GLY A 199 3.25 -18.54 33.69
CA GLY A 199 3.76 -19.82 34.14
C GLY A 199 5.18 -19.77 34.70
N LEU A 200 6.05 -18.89 34.17
CA LEU A 200 7.41 -18.69 34.66
C LEU A 200 7.51 -17.87 35.95
N ASN A 201 6.50 -17.04 36.26
CA ASN A 201 6.48 -16.25 37.50
C ASN A 201 6.42 -17.15 38.76
N GLY A 202 5.71 -18.28 38.69
CA GLY A 202 5.63 -19.23 39.80
C GLY A 202 7.00 -19.83 40.20
N PRO A 203 7.74 -20.46 39.27
CA PRO A 203 9.09 -20.94 39.49
C PRO A 203 10.05 -19.84 39.95
N LEU A 204 9.97 -18.63 39.37
CA LEU A 204 10.83 -17.51 39.80
C LEU A 204 10.59 -17.13 41.27
N LEU A 205 9.33 -17.04 41.71
CA LEU A 205 8.99 -16.81 43.12
C LEU A 205 9.50 -17.96 44.00
N SER A 206 9.32 -19.20 43.55
CA SER A 206 9.80 -20.39 44.27
C SER A 206 11.33 -20.46 44.38
N LEU A 207 12.08 -19.88 43.44
CA LEU A 207 13.53 -19.78 43.48
C LEU A 207 14.01 -18.57 44.30
N LEU A 208 13.23 -17.49 44.36
CA LEU A 208 13.55 -16.32 45.18
C LEU A 208 13.60 -16.67 46.67
N GLN A 209 12.66 -17.50 47.13
CA GLN A 209 12.53 -17.89 48.53
C GLN A 209 13.80 -18.61 49.09
N PRO A 210 14.34 -19.67 48.48
CA PRO A 210 15.58 -20.28 48.93
C PRO A 210 16.78 -19.34 48.80
N LEU A 211 16.86 -18.48 47.77
CA LEU A 211 17.94 -17.50 47.67
C LEU A 211 17.92 -16.50 48.83
N THR A 212 16.75 -16.02 49.24
CA THR A 212 16.62 -15.17 50.44
C THR A 212 17.00 -15.91 51.73
N ASN A 213 16.63 -17.20 51.83
CA ASN A 213 17.00 -18.04 52.96
C ASN A 213 18.50 -18.36 53.02
N VAL A 214 19.20 -18.44 51.88
CA VAL A 214 20.66 -18.66 51.85
C VAL A 214 21.44 -17.37 52.15
N LYS A 215 20.86 -16.20 51.86
CA LYS A 215 21.48 -14.90 52.17
C LYS A 215 21.66 -14.67 53.67
N GLY A 216 20.74 -15.14 54.51
CA GLY A 216 20.82 -15.03 55.97
C GLY A 216 22.05 -15.74 56.56
N PRO A 217 22.21 -17.06 56.35
CA PRO A 217 23.38 -17.82 56.81
C PRO A 217 24.70 -17.29 56.26
N LEU A 218 24.74 -16.79 55.02
CA LEU A 218 25.96 -16.17 54.48
C LEU A 218 26.33 -14.89 55.21
N HIS A 219 25.35 -14.09 55.64
CA HIS A 219 25.61 -12.89 56.43
C HIS A 219 26.10 -13.26 57.83
N GLU A 220 25.45 -14.24 58.46
CA GLU A 220 25.84 -14.76 59.77
C GLU A 220 27.26 -15.36 59.74
N MET A 221 27.60 -16.12 58.69
CA MET A 221 28.96 -16.61 58.52
C MET A 221 29.98 -15.49 58.34
N ASN A 222 29.66 -14.44 57.57
CA ASN A 222 30.56 -13.29 57.44
C ASN A 222 30.78 -12.57 58.78
N ASP A 223 29.74 -12.45 59.61
CA ASP A 223 29.85 -11.84 60.94
C ASP A 223 30.69 -12.71 61.88
N VAL A 224 30.48 -14.03 61.88
CA VAL A 224 31.32 -14.97 62.65
C VAL A 224 32.78 -14.92 62.20
N LEU A 225 33.03 -14.82 60.89
CA LEU A 225 34.39 -14.67 60.36
C LEU A 225 35.02 -13.33 60.79
N ALA A 226 34.25 -12.25 60.81
CA ALA A 226 34.71 -10.95 61.27
C ALA A 226 35.03 -10.96 62.78
N ASP A 227 34.17 -11.61 63.58
CA ASP A 227 34.36 -11.74 65.02
C ASP A 227 35.56 -12.63 65.37
N MET A 228 35.70 -13.79 64.71
CA MET A 228 36.90 -14.63 64.85
C MET A 228 38.18 -13.86 64.49
N LYS A 229 38.15 -13.10 63.40
CA LYS A 229 39.27 -12.24 63.02
C LYS A 229 39.55 -11.18 64.10
N GLY A 230 38.51 -10.61 64.70
CA GLY A 230 38.61 -9.67 65.82
C GLY A 230 39.30 -10.30 67.04
N MET A 231 38.85 -11.48 67.47
CA MET A 231 39.45 -12.22 68.59
C MET A 231 40.92 -12.59 68.32
N ILE A 232 41.24 -13.08 67.12
CA ILE A 232 42.62 -13.39 66.74
C ILE A 232 43.48 -12.12 66.76
N THR A 233 42.98 -11.01 66.23
CA THR A 233 43.72 -9.74 66.23
C THR A 233 43.96 -9.22 67.64
N MET A 234 42.94 -9.28 68.50
CA MET A 234 43.07 -8.87 69.91
C MET A 234 44.04 -9.75 70.68
N SER A 235 44.00 -11.07 70.50
CA SER A 235 44.94 -11.99 71.15
C SER A 235 46.38 -11.73 70.69
N LEU A 236 46.60 -11.53 69.39
CA LEU A 236 47.92 -11.18 68.85
C LEU A 236 48.41 -9.84 69.40
N PHE A 237 47.55 -8.83 69.47
CA PHE A 237 47.90 -7.53 70.04
C PHE A 237 48.23 -7.63 71.53
N ALA A 238 47.49 -8.44 72.30
CA ALA A 238 47.76 -8.68 73.72
C ALA A 238 49.13 -9.34 73.94
N ILE A 239 49.51 -10.33 73.12
CA ILE A 239 50.82 -10.97 73.19
C ILE A 239 51.93 -9.96 72.85
N ILE A 240 51.74 -9.15 71.81
CA ILE A 240 52.70 -8.10 71.43
C ILE A 240 52.83 -7.05 72.55
N ALA A 241 51.73 -6.59 73.14
CA ALA A 241 51.74 -5.64 74.24
C ALA A 241 52.42 -6.20 75.49
N LEU A 242 52.16 -7.47 75.84
CA LEU A 242 52.80 -8.16 76.96
C LEU A 242 54.32 -8.26 76.76
N THR A 243 54.76 -8.67 75.56
CA THR A 243 56.19 -8.81 75.26
C THR A 243 56.91 -7.45 75.32
N LEU A 244 56.33 -6.39 74.76
CA LEU A 244 56.86 -5.03 74.89
C LEU A 244 56.87 -4.55 76.36
N GLY A 245 55.81 -4.86 77.11
CA GLY A 245 55.71 -4.55 78.54
C GLY A 245 56.84 -5.19 79.36
N ILE A 246 57.23 -6.44 79.06
CA ILE A 246 58.37 -7.09 79.73
C ILE A 246 59.69 -6.44 79.30
N VAL A 247 59.87 -6.21 77.99
CA VAL A 247 61.10 -5.64 77.42
C VAL A 247 61.39 -4.23 77.97
N PHE A 248 60.36 -3.38 78.09
CA PHE A 248 60.53 -2.01 78.62
C PHE A 248 60.30 -1.91 80.14
N GLY A 249 59.40 -2.73 80.70
CA GLY A 249 59.05 -2.69 82.13
C GLY A 249 60.17 -3.20 83.03
N THR A 250 60.88 -4.25 82.61
CA THR A 250 62.00 -4.81 83.39
C THR A 250 63.13 -3.78 83.63
N PRO A 251 63.66 -3.05 82.62
CA PRO A 251 64.70 -2.05 82.86
C PRO A 251 64.18 -0.84 83.65
N ILE A 252 62.96 -0.37 83.40
CA ILE A 252 62.38 0.75 84.16
C ILE A 252 62.22 0.36 85.64
N ALA A 253 61.66 -0.82 85.92
CA ALA A 253 61.53 -1.34 87.28
C ALA A 253 62.90 -1.52 87.96
N ALA A 254 63.91 -2.00 87.23
CA ALA A 254 65.27 -2.13 87.76
C ALA A 254 65.87 -0.75 88.13
N ILE A 255 65.69 0.27 87.29
CA ILE A 255 66.12 1.64 87.58
C ILE A 255 65.36 2.20 88.78
N PHE A 256 64.05 1.98 88.85
CA PHE A 256 63.22 2.50 89.94
C PHE A 256 63.57 1.85 91.29
N ILE A 257 63.78 0.53 91.30
CA ILE A 257 64.29 -0.21 92.47
C ILE A 257 65.66 0.34 92.86
N TYR A 258 66.56 0.57 91.91
CA TYR A 258 67.89 1.12 92.18
C TYR A 258 67.81 2.51 92.83
N GLN A 259 66.91 3.36 92.35
CA GLN A 259 66.75 4.73 92.86
C GLN A 259 66.07 4.76 94.25
N TYR A 260 65.04 3.94 94.47
CA TYR A 260 64.33 3.84 95.76
C TYR A 260 64.98 2.91 96.78
N ARG A 261 66.03 2.16 96.41
CA ARG A 261 66.80 1.30 97.32
C ARG A 261 67.27 2.06 98.56
N ARG A 262 67.65 3.33 98.41
CA ARG A 262 68.11 4.18 99.54
C ARG A 262 67.00 4.57 100.52
N LYS A 263 65.72 4.47 100.15
CA LYS A 263 64.59 4.87 101.00
C LYS A 263 63.81 3.69 101.60
N ILE A 264 63.74 2.56 100.90
CA ILE A 264 62.89 1.41 101.30
C ILE A 264 63.63 0.40 102.18
N PHE A 265 64.97 0.33 102.14
CA PHE A 265 65.77 -0.56 102.99
C PHE A 265 66.67 0.19 103.99
N PRO A 266 66.13 0.86 105.02
CA PRO A 266 66.96 1.40 106.10
C PRO A 266 67.45 0.33 107.11
N TYR A 267 67.01 -0.94 107.03
CA TYR A 267 67.34 -1.96 108.05
C TYR A 267 67.48 -3.42 107.54
N MET A 268 68.02 -3.64 106.33
CA MET A 268 68.56 -4.96 106.00
C MET A 268 70.03 -5.00 106.43
N LYS A 269 70.26 -5.42 107.67
CA LYS A 269 71.56 -5.85 108.16
C LYS A 269 72.05 -7.03 107.32
N GLU A 270 73.36 -7.04 107.11
CA GLU A 270 74.17 -8.16 106.62
C GLU A 270 73.73 -9.48 107.23
N GLN A 271 72.93 -10.28 106.52
CA GLN A 271 72.76 -11.70 106.80
C GLN A 271 72.80 -12.49 105.49
N GLU A 272 73.95 -13.16 105.35
CA GLU A 272 74.11 -14.48 104.74
C GLU A 272 73.93 -14.58 103.22
N PHE A 273 74.99 -14.24 102.50
CA PHE A 273 75.32 -14.88 101.23
C PHE A 273 75.66 -16.36 101.50
N PRO A 274 74.90 -17.35 101.00
CA PRO A 274 75.37 -18.71 100.97
C PRO A 274 76.53 -18.80 99.97
N THR A 275 77.74 -18.89 100.51
CA THR A 275 78.93 -19.28 99.77
C THR A 275 78.69 -20.63 99.10
N LEU A 276 78.96 -20.68 97.79
CA LEU A 276 79.01 -21.86 96.96
C LEU A 276 79.77 -23.00 97.65
N SER A 277 79.04 -23.98 98.19
CA SER A 277 79.59 -25.28 98.53
C SER A 277 79.95 -26.01 97.24
N LYS A 278 81.22 -25.87 96.85
CA LYS A 278 81.95 -26.92 96.12
C LYS A 278 81.82 -28.23 96.90
N ARG A 279 81.45 -29.32 96.20
CA ARG A 279 81.57 -30.77 96.49
C ARG A 279 80.21 -31.42 96.18
N GLN A 280 80.07 -32.50 95.43
CA GLN A 280 80.98 -33.55 95.00
C GLN A 280 80.29 -34.30 93.84
N CYS A 281 81.08 -34.75 92.87
CA CYS A 281 80.82 -35.83 91.89
C CYS A 281 79.57 -35.76 91.00
#